data_AF-A0A5J9T421-F1
#
_entry.id   AF-A0A5J9T421-F1
#
_cell.length_a   1.000
_cell.length_b   1.000
_cell.length_c   1.000
_cell.angle_alpha   90.00
_cell.angle_beta   90.00
_cell.angle_gamma   90.00
#
_symmetry.space_group_name_H-M   'P 1'
#
loop_
_entity.id
_entity.type
_entity.pdbx_description
1 polymer ?
#
loop_
_entity_poly.entity_id
_entity_poly.type
_entity_poly.pdbx_seq_one_letter_code
_entity_poly.pdbx_strand_id
1 'polypeptide(L)' 'MLLIYLFEMAKKYLKPTFGGTIVDASCGSGLFSRLFVNSKLYSLVVALDFSENMLKQCNEFIKQENISDE' A
#
# COMPACT_ATOMS: atom_id res chain seq x y z
N MET A 1 -16.74 -2.19 4.51
CA MET A 1 -17.11 -0.98 5.29
C MET A 1 -15.99 -0.55 6.24
N LEU A 2 -15.49 -1.42 7.13
CA LEU A 2 -14.41 -1.08 8.08
C LEU A 2 -13.07 -0.69 7.41
N LEU A 3 -12.66 -1.42 6.36
CA LEU A 3 -11.42 -1.15 5.63
C LEU A 3 -11.34 0.26 5.06
N ILE A 4 -12.44 0.73 4.44
CA ILE A 4 -12.53 2.06 3.84
C ILE A 4 -12.35 3.14 4.92
N TYR A 5 -12.97 2.93 6.09
CA TYR A 5 -12.82 3.86 7.22
C TYR A 5 -11.38 3.92 7.73
N LEU A 6 -10.70 2.77 7.87
CA LEU A 6 -9.30 2.72 8.29
C LEU A 6 -8.37 3.40 7.28
N PHE A 7 -8.62 3.23 5.98
CA PHE A 7 -7.84 3.87 4.94
C PHE A 7 -8.02 5.40 4.92
N GLU A 8 -9.26 5.89 5.06
CA GLU A 8 -9.51 7.34 5.18
C GLU A 8 -8.90 7.93 6.45
N MET A 9 -8.95 7.19 7.57
CA MET A 9 -8.28 7.60 8.79
C MET A 9 -6.75 7.69 8.58
N ALA A 10 -6.14 6.69 7.96
CA ALA A 10 -4.71 6.69 7.64
C ALA A 10 -4.33 7.89 6.75
N LYS A 11 -5.09 8.14 5.68
CA LYS A 11 -4.91 9.31 4.81
C LYS A 11 -4.99 10.63 5.58
N LYS A 12 -5.90 10.75 6.55
CA LYS A 12 -6.03 11.95 7.38
C LYS A 12 -4.77 12.21 8.21
N TYR A 13 -4.22 11.17 8.85
CA TYR A 13 -2.98 11.28 9.63
C TYR A 13 -1.75 11.54 8.74
N LEU A 14 -1.70 10.92 7.57
CA LEU A 14 -0.57 10.99 6.65
C LEU A 14 -0.64 12.16 5.66
N LYS A 15 -1.68 12.99 5.72
CA LYS A 15 -1.84 14.15 4.83
C LYS A 15 -0.57 15.03 4.68
N PRO A 16 0.23 15.29 5.74
CA PRO A 16 1.47 16.07 5.60
C PRO A 16 2.54 15.43 4.72
N THR A 17 2.46 14.13 4.41
CA THR A 17 3.47 13.38 3.64
C THR A 17 3.06 13.12 2.19
N PHE A 18 1.89 13.60 1.75
CA PHE A 18 1.42 13.47 0.37
C PHE A 18 2.43 14.08 -0.61
N GLY A 19 2.60 13.42 -1.77
CA GLY A 19 3.63 13.70 -2.76
C GLY A 19 5.01 13.10 -2.41
N GLY A 20 5.19 12.61 -1.18
CA GLY A 20 6.42 11.93 -0.74
C GLY A 20 6.37 10.41 -0.91
N THR A 21 7.24 9.73 -0.18
CA THR A 21 7.32 8.26 -0.10
C THR A 21 6.62 7.75 1.15
N ILE A 22 5.92 6.61 1.03
CA ILE A 22 5.34 5.88 2.16
C ILE A 22 5.93 4.48 2.26
N VAL A 23 6.21 4.05 3.49
CA VAL A 23 6.60 2.67 3.80
C VAL A 23 5.43 2.01 4.54
N ASP A 24 4.81 1.04 3.89
CA ASP A 24 3.76 0.19 4.47
C ASP A 24 4.43 -1.00 5.15
N ALA A 25 4.77 -0.82 6.43
CA ALA A 25 5.45 -1.84 7.23
C ALA A 25 4.45 -2.85 7.80
N SER A 26 4.80 -4.14 7.77
CA SER A 26 3.88 -5.26 8.03
C SER A 26 2.72 -5.29 7.03
N CYS A 27 3.02 -5.08 5.74
CA CYS A 27 2.00 -4.92 4.70
C CYS A 27 1.11 -6.16 4.50
N GLY A 28 1.50 -7.32 5.03
CA GLY A 28 0.87 -8.59 4.74
C GLY A 28 0.81 -8.81 3.24
N SER A 29 -0.39 -9.07 2.71
CA SER A 29 -0.60 -9.28 1.28
C SER A 29 -0.73 -7.98 0.47
N GLY A 30 -0.32 -6.84 1.05
CA GLY A 30 -0.21 -5.57 0.33
C GLY A 30 -1.52 -4.83 0.11
N LEU A 31 -2.57 -5.09 0.88
CA LEU A 31 -3.87 -4.43 0.69
C LEU A 31 -3.77 -2.90 0.81
N PHE A 32 -3.10 -2.39 1.84
CA PHE A 32 -2.90 -0.95 2.02
C PHE A 32 -1.93 -0.39 0.99
N SER A 33 -0.82 -1.08 0.72
CA SER A 33 0.12 -0.74 -0.36
C SER A 33 -0.59 -0.49 -1.70
N ARG A 34 -1.44 -1.43 -2.15
CA ARG A 34 -2.21 -1.28 -3.40
C ARG A 34 -3.20 -0.13 -3.35
N LEU A 35 -3.87 0.09 -2.22
CA LEU A 35 -4.75 1.25 -2.03
C LEU A 35 -3.96 2.58 -2.10
N PHE A 36 -2.76 2.63 -1.53
CA PHE A 36 -1.90 3.81 -1.59
C PHE A 36 -1.43 4.10 -3.01
N VAL A 37 -1.00 3.08 -3.78
CA VAL A 37 -0.63 3.25 -5.18
C VAL A 37 -1.82 3.77 -6.00
N ASN A 38 -2.99 3.14 -5.88
CA ASN A 38 -4.19 3.54 -6.61
C ASN A 38 -4.71 4.93 -6.23
N SER A 39 -4.43 5.40 -5.02
CA SER A 39 -4.81 6.75 -4.59
C SER A 39 -4.04 7.87 -5.29
N LYS A 40 -2.87 7.57 -5.88
CA LYS A 40 -1.95 8.54 -6.50
C LYS A 40 -1.51 9.67 -5.56
N LEU A 41 -1.55 9.42 -4.25
CA LEU A 41 -1.17 10.41 -3.22
C LEU A 41 0.33 10.44 -2.93
N TYR A 42 1.07 9.40 -3.33
CA TYR A 42 2.49 9.23 -3.03
C TYR A 42 3.28 9.02 -4.33
N SER A 43 4.53 9.48 -4.34
CA SER A 43 5.45 9.27 -5.46
C SER A 43 6.01 7.85 -5.47
N LEU A 44 6.07 7.20 -4.30
CA LEU A 44 6.58 5.85 -4.12
C LEU A 44 5.89 5.19 -2.92
N VAL A 45 5.54 3.92 -3.07
CA VAL A 45 4.99 3.06 -2.01
C VAL A 45 5.92 1.87 -1.85
N VAL A 46 6.49 1.70 -0.65
CA VAL A 46 7.34 0.55 -0.31
C VAL A 46 6.55 -0.40 0.57
N ALA A 47 6.24 -1.59 0.06
CA ALA A 47 5.62 -2.66 0.82
C ALA A 47 6.70 -3.50 1.54
N LEU A 48 6.62 -3.61 2.86
CA LEU A 48 7.59 -4.34 3.67
C LEU A 48 6.87 -5.35 4.58
N ASP A 49 7.30 -6.61 4.53
CA ASP A 49 6.85 -7.65 5.45
C ASP A 49 8.01 -8.60 5.77
N PHE A 50 7.98 -9.21 6.95
CA PHE A 50 8.96 -10.23 7.34
C PHE A 50 8.73 -11.55 6.59
N SER A 51 7.48 -11.88 6.30
CA SER A 51 7.11 -13.14 5.66
C SER A 51 7.29 -13.06 4.15
N GLU A 52 8.22 -13.85 3.62
CA GLU A 52 8.42 -14.02 2.18
C GLU A 52 7.12 -14.48 1.49
N ASN A 53 6.34 -15.35 2.13
CA ASN A 53 5.05 -15.81 1.61
C ASN A 53 4.05 -14.65 1.46
N MET A 54 4.03 -13.71 2.41
CA MET A 54 3.17 -12.53 2.32
C MET A 54 3.60 -11.61 1.18
N LEU A 55 4.91 -11.42 1.00
CA LEU A 55 5.46 -10.62 -0.10
C LEU A 55 5.19 -11.26 -1.48
N LYS A 56 5.29 -12.58 -1.59
CA LYS A 56 4.90 -13.31 -2.82
C LYS A 56 3.43 -13.09 -3.16
N GLN A 57 2.54 -13.21 -2.17
CA GLN A 57 1.11 -12.97 -2.37
C GLN A 57 0.80 -11.49 -2.69
N CYS A 58 1.50 -10.55 -2.06
CA CYS A 58 1.44 -9.13 -2.39
C CYS A 58 1.76 -8.89 -3.88
N ASN A 59 2.86 -9.47 -4.36
CA ASN A 59 3.26 -9.37 -5.77
C ASN A 59 2.23 -10.00 -6.72
N GLU A 60 1.65 -11.15 -6.36
CA GLU A 60 0.57 -11.76 -7.14
C GLU A 60 -0.64 -10.83 -7.28
N PHE A 61 -1.08 -10.18 -6.20
CA PHE A 61 -2.18 -9.23 -6.25
C PHE A 61 -1.84 -7.96 -7.04
N ILE A 62 -0.62 -7.44 -6.91
CA ILE A 62 -0.14 -6.30 -7.73
C ILE A 62 -0.27 -6.62 -9.22
N LYS A 63 0.20 -7.80 -9.64
CA LYS A 63 0.11 -8.26 -11.04
C LYS A 63 -1.33 -8.47 -11.49
N GLN A 64 -2.17 -9.08 -10.67
CA GLN A 64 -3.60 -9.29 -10.99
C GLN A 64 -4.36 -7.96 -11.20
N GLU A 65 -3.97 -6.91 -10.47
CA GLU A 65 -4.56 -5.59 -10.57
C GLU A 65 -3.89 -4.69 -11.62
N ASN A 66 -2.88 -5.19 -12.35
CA ASN A 66 -2.08 -4.45 -13.33
C ASN A 66 -1.44 -3.18 -12.74
N ILE A 67 -1.03 -3.24 -11.48
CA ILE A 67 -0.27 -2.18 -10.83
C ILE A 67 1.20 -2.36 -11.23
N SER A 68 1.84 -1.28 -11.68
CA SER A 68 3.28 -1.27 -11.99
C SER A 68 4.08 -1.39 -10.70
N ASP A 69 5.09 -2.25 -10.72
CA ASP A 69 6.07 -2.49 -9.66
C ASP A 69 7.44 -1.86 -9.95
N GLU A 70 7.51 -0.97 -10.95
CA GLU A 70 8.70 -0.18 -11.35
C GLU A 70 8.84 1.12 -10.57
#